data_AF-A0A356EJ97-F1
#
_entry.id   AF-A0A356EJ97-F1
#
_cell.length_a   1.000
_cell.length_b   1.000
_cell.length_c   1.000
_cell.angle_alpha   90.00
_cell.angle_beta   90.00
_cell.angle_gamma   90.00
#
_symmetry.space_group_name_H-M   'P 1'
#
loop_
_entity.id
_entity.type
_entity.pdbx_description
1 polymer ?
#
loop_
_entity_poly.entity_id
_entity_poly.type
_entity_poly.pdbx_seq_one_letter_code
_entity_poly.pdbx_strand_id
1 'polypeptide(L)'
;MALKAMDLFDAYQKSKLPNEHGFIVSSFFSATSAYSRYEVVSYNNVKSIYPTEEGLTFQSDGKKLHILVEPADYAHKAEEPYIRTMAEKVPHRFSELELHTCKNQTKVYYGKEAVIAYTSFTIMRPTSVNFAIFFYGLPDVFESLALFFEKTLNKEAGVPGPDAKKLSKLISLKLKEAMMVDFSS
;
A
#
# COMPACT_ATOMS: atom_id res chain seq x y z
N MET A 1 -24.06 -2.52 9.66
CA MET A 1 -23.01 -1.72 9.01
C MET A 1 -22.02 -2.71 8.41
N ALA A 2 -21.83 -2.72 7.08
CA ALA A 2 -20.88 -3.61 6.44
C ALA A 2 -19.46 -3.31 6.96
N LEU A 3 -18.72 -4.34 7.36
CA LEU A 3 -17.31 -4.20 7.75
C LEU A 3 -16.55 -3.76 6.49
N LYS A 4 -16.10 -2.50 6.42
CA LYS A 4 -15.43 -1.95 5.22
C LYS A 4 -13.94 -2.30 5.20
N ALA A 5 -13.34 -2.41 6.38
CA ALA A 5 -11.94 -2.75 6.56
C ALA A 5 -11.73 -3.50 7.88
N MET A 6 -10.68 -4.31 7.95
CA MET A 6 -10.31 -5.12 9.12
C MET A 6 -8.80 -5.39 9.11
N ASP A 7 -8.19 -5.68 10.25
CA ASP A 7 -6.81 -6.17 10.28
C ASP A 7 -6.69 -7.50 9.49
N LEU A 8 -5.67 -7.63 8.66
CA LEU A 8 -5.49 -8.76 7.75
C LEU A 8 -5.35 -10.09 8.51
N PHE A 9 -4.59 -10.09 9.60
CA PHE A 9 -4.30 -11.31 10.37
C PHE A 9 -5.50 -11.71 11.21
N ASP A 10 -6.21 -10.74 11.78
CA ASP A 10 -7.48 -11.00 12.47
C ASP A 10 -8.55 -11.51 11.48
N ALA A 11 -8.60 -10.96 10.26
CA ALA A 11 -9.50 -11.42 9.20
C ALA A 11 -9.21 -12.85 8.77
N TYR A 12 -7.92 -13.23 8.69
CA TYR A 12 -7.51 -14.61 8.43
C TYR A 12 -7.94 -15.54 9.58
N GLN A 13 -7.66 -15.19 10.83
CA GLN A 13 -8.02 -16.00 12.00
C GLN A 13 -9.53 -16.21 12.14
N LYS A 14 -10.33 -15.21 11.77
CA LYS A 14 -11.80 -15.29 11.79
C LYS A 14 -12.40 -15.86 10.50
N SER A 15 -11.59 -16.31 9.55
CA SER A 15 -12.00 -16.82 8.24
C SER A 15 -12.93 -15.86 7.48
N LYS A 16 -12.68 -14.56 7.59
CA LYS A 16 -13.46 -13.48 6.95
C LYS A 16 -12.81 -12.91 5.70
N LEU A 17 -11.74 -13.52 5.21
CA LEU A 17 -11.06 -13.11 3.98
C LEU A 17 -11.79 -13.70 2.77
N PRO A 18 -12.28 -12.86 1.83
CA PRO A 18 -12.87 -13.33 0.59
C PRO A 18 -11.80 -13.84 -0.37
N ASN A 19 -12.15 -14.84 -1.17
CA ASN A 19 -11.26 -15.45 -2.16
C ASN A 19 -11.29 -14.73 -3.52
N GLU A 20 -12.41 -14.07 -3.84
CA GLU A 20 -12.61 -13.48 -5.18
C GLU A 20 -12.04 -12.07 -5.29
N HIS A 21 -12.32 -11.15 -4.38
CA HIS A 21 -11.79 -9.79 -4.52
C HIS A 21 -11.49 -9.14 -3.19
N GLY A 22 -10.31 -8.54 -3.11
CA GLY A 22 -9.88 -7.85 -1.91
C GLY A 22 -8.71 -6.91 -2.17
N PHE A 23 -8.59 -5.91 -1.30
CA PHE A 23 -7.48 -4.97 -1.28
C PHE A 23 -6.78 -5.08 0.07
N ILE A 24 -5.46 -5.12 0.04
CA ILE A 24 -4.63 -5.17 1.24
C ILE A 24 -3.74 -3.94 1.22
N VAL A 25 -3.76 -3.15 2.29
CA VAL A 25 -2.85 -2.03 2.47
C VAL A 25 -1.90 -2.35 3.61
N SER A 26 -0.62 -2.47 3.27
CA SER A 26 0.46 -2.65 4.24
C SER A 26 1.24 -1.35 4.38
N SER A 27 1.55 -0.96 5.61
CA SER A 27 2.41 0.18 5.90
C SER A 27 3.73 -0.26 6.51
N PHE A 28 4.78 0.48 6.17
CA PHE A 28 6.14 0.30 6.66
C PHE A 28 6.69 1.67 7.05
N PHE A 29 6.76 1.92 8.34
CA PHE A 29 7.28 3.16 8.91
C PHE A 29 8.72 2.96 9.37
N SER A 30 9.55 3.97 9.13
CA SER A 30 10.89 4.02 9.71
C SER A 30 10.79 4.36 11.20
N ALA A 31 11.56 3.67 12.04
CA ALA A 31 11.60 3.95 13.48
C ALA A 31 12.32 5.27 13.82
N THR A 32 13.14 5.77 12.90
CA THR A 32 14.05 6.90 13.14
C THR A 32 13.72 8.15 12.33
N SER A 33 12.75 8.08 11.42
CA SER A 33 12.39 9.19 10.51
C SER A 33 10.92 9.09 10.11
N ALA A 34 10.33 10.19 9.62
CA ALA A 34 8.98 10.22 9.05
C ALA A 34 8.87 9.49 7.68
N TYR A 35 9.96 8.86 7.23
CA TYR A 35 9.98 8.01 6.06
C TYR A 35 8.94 6.88 6.20
N SER A 36 8.04 6.80 5.21
CA SER A 36 6.94 5.85 5.22
C SER A 36 6.78 5.21 3.85
N ARG A 37 6.55 3.90 3.83
CA ARG A 37 6.19 3.13 2.64
C ARG A 37 4.80 2.55 2.82
N TYR A 38 4.03 2.56 1.76
CA TYR A 38 2.78 1.82 1.68
C TYR A 38 2.82 0.89 0.49
N GLU A 39 2.30 -0.31 0.68
CA GLU A 39 2.09 -1.29 -0.37
C GLU A 39 0.60 -1.61 -0.42
N VAL A 40 -0.01 -1.37 -1.57
CA VAL A 40 -1.39 -1.74 -1.83
C VAL A 40 -1.39 -2.94 -2.75
N VAL A 41 -1.99 -4.04 -2.33
CA VAL A 41 -2.10 -5.26 -3.11
C VAL A 41 -3.58 -5.52 -3.39
N SER A 42 -3.97 -5.53 -4.65
CA SER A 42 -5.24 -6.14 -5.06
C SER A 42 -5.01 -7.58 -5.46
N TYR A 43 -5.95 -8.45 -5.13
CA TYR A 43 -5.88 -9.87 -5.48
C TYR A 43 -7.23 -10.35 -6.01
N ASN A 44 -7.18 -11.42 -6.80
CA ASN A 44 -8.38 -12.12 -7.27
C ASN A 44 -8.14 -13.64 -7.38
N ASN A 45 -9.19 -14.43 -7.22
CA ASN A 45 -9.18 -15.88 -7.40
C ASN A 45 -8.10 -16.57 -6.55
N VAL A 46 -8.15 -16.32 -5.24
CA VAL A 46 -7.20 -16.92 -4.30
C VAL A 46 -7.46 -18.41 -4.16
N LYS A 47 -6.46 -19.22 -4.52
CA LYS A 47 -6.52 -20.69 -4.41
C LYS A 47 -6.34 -21.15 -2.97
N SER A 48 -5.37 -20.56 -2.26
CA SER A 48 -5.08 -20.88 -0.88
C SER A 48 -4.41 -19.70 -0.17
N ILE A 49 -4.64 -19.59 1.13
CA ILE A 49 -4.02 -18.62 2.02
C ILE A 49 -3.43 -19.38 3.20
N TYR A 50 -2.12 -19.28 3.41
CA TYR A 50 -1.44 -19.97 4.49
C TYR A 50 -0.44 -19.04 5.19
N PRO A 51 -0.31 -19.14 6.52
CA PRO A 51 0.68 -18.39 7.27
C PRO A 51 2.08 -18.95 7.02
N THR A 52 3.06 -18.07 6.98
CA THR A 52 4.49 -18.37 6.97
C THR A 52 5.14 -17.72 8.19
N GLU A 53 6.40 -18.04 8.48
CA GLU A 53 7.12 -17.41 9.61
C GLU A 53 7.19 -15.89 9.47
N GLU A 54 7.29 -15.39 8.23
CA GLU A 54 7.43 -13.98 7.91
C GLU A 54 6.10 -13.24 7.72
N GLY A 55 4.98 -13.95 7.48
CA GLY A 55 3.72 -13.30 7.11
C GLY A 55 2.59 -14.22 6.69
N LEU A 56 1.77 -13.75 5.75
CA LEU A 56 0.65 -14.48 5.18
C LEU A 56 0.83 -14.56 3.66
N THR A 57 0.90 -15.77 3.13
CA THR A 57 1.09 -16.01 1.70
C THR A 57 -0.24 -16.32 1.03
N PHE A 58 -0.51 -15.59 -0.06
CA PHE A 58 -1.66 -15.76 -0.93
C PHE A 58 -1.21 -16.45 -2.21
N GLN A 59 -1.81 -17.58 -2.53
CA GLN A 59 -1.59 -18.27 -3.79
C GLN A 59 -2.59 -17.75 -4.83
N SER A 60 -2.22 -16.64 -5.45
CA SER A 60 -3.05 -15.84 -6.35
C SER A 60 -2.16 -14.88 -7.14
N ASP A 61 -2.66 -14.44 -8.28
CA ASP A 61 -2.09 -13.30 -8.97
C ASP A 61 -2.54 -12.01 -8.26
N GLY A 62 -1.58 -11.14 -7.95
CA GLY A 62 -1.82 -9.88 -7.27
C GLY A 62 -1.23 -8.70 -8.02
N LYS A 63 -1.89 -7.54 -7.97
CA LYS A 63 -1.31 -6.28 -8.46
C LYS A 63 -0.87 -5.46 -7.26
N LYS A 64 0.41 -5.11 -7.21
CA LYS A 64 1.03 -4.33 -6.15
C LYS A 64 1.29 -2.90 -6.62
N LEU A 65 0.82 -1.92 -5.87
CA LEU A 65 1.19 -0.53 -6.05
C LEU A 65 1.99 -0.08 -4.83
N HIS A 66 3.16 0.51 -5.08
CA HIS A 66 3.99 1.04 -4.03
C HIS A 66 3.83 2.56 -3.94
N ILE A 67 3.73 3.05 -2.72
CA ILE A 67 3.68 4.46 -2.37
C ILE A 67 4.79 4.69 -1.36
N LEU A 68 5.48 5.81 -1.50
CA LEU A 68 6.67 6.16 -0.76
C LEU A 68 6.55 7.62 -0.31
N VAL A 69 6.82 7.88 0.96
CA VAL A 69 6.84 9.22 1.53
C VAL A 69 8.23 9.48 2.10
N GLU A 70 8.90 10.48 1.54
CA GLU A 70 10.23 10.91 1.95
C GLU A 70 10.15 12.28 2.63
N PRO A 71 10.56 12.39 3.89
CA PRO A 71 10.66 13.68 4.56
C PRO A 71 11.85 14.49 4.00
N ALA A 72 11.82 15.81 4.22
CA ALA A 72 12.79 16.72 3.62
C ALA A 72 14.26 16.46 4.07
N ASP A 73 14.42 15.94 5.28
CA ASP A 73 15.67 15.58 5.93
C ASP A 73 16.19 14.19 5.56
N TYR A 74 15.50 13.46 4.68
CA TYR A 74 15.93 12.12 4.26
C TYR A 74 17.32 12.14 3.59
N ALA A 75 18.25 11.36 4.17
CA ALA A 75 19.65 11.34 3.77
C ALA A 75 19.86 10.73 2.36
N HIS A 76 19.09 9.72 2.00
CA HIS A 76 19.26 8.93 0.76
C HIS A 76 18.36 9.42 -0.39
N LYS A 77 17.96 10.69 -0.41
CA LYS A 77 17.08 11.27 -1.45
C LYS A 77 17.67 11.28 -2.86
N ALA A 78 18.99 11.16 -2.99
CA ALA A 78 19.68 11.03 -4.28
C ALA A 78 19.81 9.57 -4.75
N GLU A 79 19.50 8.62 -3.87
CA GLU A 79 19.63 7.19 -4.13
C GLU A 79 18.32 6.64 -4.70
N GLU A 80 18.43 5.87 -5.78
CA GLU A 80 17.29 5.25 -6.44
C GLU A 80 16.56 4.26 -5.49
N PRO A 81 15.22 4.23 -5.45
CA PRO A 81 14.49 3.42 -4.49
C PRO A 81 14.82 1.92 -4.53
N TYR A 82 15.23 1.37 -5.68
CA TYR A 82 15.52 -0.06 -5.84
C TYR A 82 16.88 -0.52 -5.28
N ILE A 83 17.82 0.40 -5.01
CA ILE A 83 19.16 0.07 -4.47
C ILE A 83 19.30 0.36 -2.98
N ARG A 84 18.30 1.00 -2.37
CA ARG A 84 18.30 1.36 -0.95
C ARG A 84 18.36 0.14 -0.03
N THR A 85 18.58 0.42 1.26
CA THR A 85 18.54 -0.59 2.32
C THR A 85 17.22 -1.35 2.31
N MET A 86 17.21 -2.62 2.74
CA MET A 86 16.03 -3.48 2.67
C MET A 86 14.77 -2.88 3.32
N ALA A 87 14.92 -2.07 4.37
CA ALA A 87 13.81 -1.40 5.04
C ALA A 87 13.18 -0.27 4.20
N GLU A 88 13.97 0.35 3.31
CA GLU A 88 13.60 1.53 2.52
C GLU A 88 13.52 1.23 1.02
N LYS A 89 13.83 0.00 0.62
CA LYS A 89 13.86 -0.42 -0.77
C LYS A 89 12.47 -0.57 -1.35
N VAL A 90 12.24 -0.02 -2.53
CA VAL A 90 11.02 -0.22 -3.35
C VAL A 90 11.46 -0.75 -4.72
N PRO A 91 10.76 -1.71 -5.34
CA PRO A 91 11.11 -2.22 -6.67
C PRO A 91 10.73 -1.25 -7.79
N HIS A 92 11.10 0.03 -7.67
CA HIS A 92 10.86 1.07 -8.66
C HIS A 92 12.04 2.03 -8.78
N ARG A 93 12.19 2.61 -9.97
CA ARG A 93 13.04 3.77 -10.24
C ARG A 93 12.24 5.06 -10.11
N PHE A 94 12.92 6.19 -9.92
CA PHE A 94 12.25 7.49 -9.93
C PHE A 94 11.49 7.76 -11.25
N SER A 95 11.96 7.23 -12.38
CA SER A 95 11.27 7.35 -13.68
C SER A 95 9.90 6.65 -13.71
N GLU A 96 9.70 5.64 -12.87
CA GLU A 96 8.48 4.81 -12.79
C GLU A 96 7.51 5.32 -11.71
N LEU A 97 7.91 6.34 -10.96
CA LEU A 97 7.13 6.96 -9.90
C LEU A 97 6.65 8.35 -10.34
N GLU A 98 5.47 8.75 -9.90
CA GLU A 98 5.03 10.14 -9.93
C GLU A 98 5.45 10.82 -8.63
N LEU A 99 5.92 12.07 -8.71
CA LEU A 99 6.38 12.85 -7.56
C LEU A 99 5.39 13.98 -7.27
N HIS A 100 4.91 14.04 -6.03
CA HIS A 100 4.21 15.20 -5.48
C HIS A 100 5.02 15.80 -4.33
N THR A 101 5.39 17.08 -4.45
CA THR A 101 6.09 17.81 -3.39
C THR A 101 5.09 18.59 -2.55
N CYS A 102 5.04 18.30 -1.26
CA CYS A 102 4.16 18.96 -0.30
C CYS A 102 4.74 20.30 0.17
N LYS A 103 3.91 21.12 0.82
CA LYS A 103 4.35 22.45 1.34
C LYS A 103 5.53 22.38 2.31
N ASN A 104 5.62 21.34 3.12
CA ASN A 104 6.71 21.10 4.06
C ASN A 104 7.93 20.42 3.41
N GLN A 105 8.04 20.45 2.08
CA GLN A 105 9.10 19.80 1.30
C GLN A 105 9.15 18.27 1.42
N THR A 106 8.12 17.65 2.02
CA THR A 106 7.95 16.18 1.98
C THR A 106 7.60 15.76 0.56
N LYS A 107 8.31 14.76 0.05
CA LYS A 107 8.09 14.20 -1.29
C LYS A 107 7.30 12.92 -1.17
N VAL A 108 6.18 12.86 -1.89
CA VAL A 108 5.37 11.66 -1.98
C VAL A 108 5.51 11.10 -3.38
N TYR A 109 6.03 9.90 -3.45
CA TYR A 109 6.18 9.11 -4.66
C TYR A 109 5.11 8.03 -4.69
N TYR A 110 4.51 7.79 -5.86
CA TYR A 110 3.59 6.68 -6.03
C TYR A 110 3.77 6.06 -7.41
N GLY A 111 3.61 4.74 -7.52
CA GLY A 111 3.76 3.98 -8.76
C GLY A 111 2.88 4.52 -9.89
N LYS A 112 3.45 4.69 -11.08
CA LYS A 112 2.68 4.96 -12.31
C LYS A 112 1.87 3.73 -12.72
N GLU A 113 2.46 2.55 -12.58
CA GLU A 113 1.89 1.26 -12.92
C GLU A 113 1.95 0.31 -11.73
N ALA A 114 1.01 -0.63 -11.66
CA ALA A 114 1.03 -1.67 -10.66
C ALA A 114 1.96 -2.81 -11.09
N VAL A 115 2.79 -3.29 -10.18
CA VAL A 115 3.65 -4.46 -10.37
C VAL A 115 2.82 -5.72 -10.22
N ILE A 116 2.86 -6.60 -11.21
CA ILE A 116 2.12 -7.87 -11.16
C ILE A 116 2.98 -8.91 -10.43
N ALA A 117 2.45 -9.44 -9.35
CA ALA A 117 2.96 -10.61 -8.66
C ALA A 117 2.21 -11.85 -9.17
N TYR A 118 2.91 -12.72 -9.89
CA TYR A 118 2.34 -13.94 -10.45
C TYR A 118 2.39 -15.09 -9.46
N THR A 119 1.39 -15.97 -9.51
CA THR A 119 1.30 -17.25 -8.79
C THR A 119 1.14 -17.16 -7.28
N SER A 120 1.93 -16.33 -6.62
CA SER A 120 1.84 -16.10 -5.18
C SER A 120 2.48 -14.79 -4.75
N PHE A 121 1.95 -14.20 -3.68
CA PHE A 121 2.58 -13.08 -2.99
C PHE A 121 2.44 -13.25 -1.48
N THR A 122 3.44 -12.75 -0.75
CA THR A 122 3.44 -12.73 0.73
C THR A 122 3.20 -11.32 1.22
N ILE A 123 2.29 -11.18 2.17
CA ILE A 123 2.11 -9.97 2.97
C ILE A 123 2.85 -10.18 4.28
N MET A 124 3.89 -9.38 4.51
CA MET A 124 4.71 -9.45 5.70
C MET A 124 3.89 -9.17 6.95
N ARG A 125 4.18 -9.87 8.04
CA ARG A 125 3.58 -9.56 9.33
C ARG A 125 4.02 -8.17 9.77
N PRO A 126 3.09 -7.26 10.09
CA PRO A 126 3.46 -5.94 10.57
C PRO A 126 4.21 -6.06 11.90
N THR A 127 5.31 -5.32 12.02
CA THR A 127 6.12 -5.20 13.22
C THR A 127 5.97 -3.80 13.82
N SER A 128 5.84 -3.71 15.14
CA SER A 128 5.75 -2.43 15.85
C SER A 128 4.53 -1.60 15.41
N VAL A 129 4.76 -0.38 14.91
CA VAL A 129 3.73 0.58 14.45
C VAL A 129 3.19 0.29 13.04
N ASN A 130 3.79 -0.66 12.31
CA ASN A 130 3.31 -1.07 11.00
C ASN A 130 1.94 -1.73 11.12
N PHE A 131 1.15 -1.69 10.04
CA PHE A 131 -0.14 -2.37 9.98
C PHE A 131 -0.35 -3.01 8.61
N ALA A 132 -1.19 -4.05 8.58
CA ALA A 132 -1.68 -4.68 7.36
C ALA A 132 -3.21 -4.73 7.44
N ILE A 133 -3.88 -3.86 6.70
CA ILE A 133 -5.33 -3.72 6.74
C ILE A 133 -5.93 -4.28 5.46
N PHE A 134 -6.88 -5.18 5.64
CA PHE A 134 -7.72 -5.72 4.60
C PHE A 134 -8.94 -4.82 4.37
N PHE A 135 -9.22 -4.51 3.11
CA PHE A 135 -10.39 -3.79 2.66
C PHE A 135 -11.23 -4.70 1.75
N TYR A 136 -12.52 -4.79 2.06
CA TYR A 136 -13.47 -5.56 1.26
C TYR A 136 -13.70 -4.88 -0.09
N GLY A 137 -13.83 -5.66 -1.16
CA GLY A 137 -14.14 -5.19 -2.53
C GLY A 137 -15.57 -4.66 -2.68
N LEU A 138 -15.97 -3.70 -1.85
CA LEU A 138 -17.26 -3.03 -1.92
C LEU A 138 -17.20 -1.87 -2.95
N PRO A 139 -18.33 -1.41 -3.50
CA PRO A 139 -18.35 -0.32 -4.48
C PRO A 139 -17.68 0.97 -4.01
N ASP A 140 -17.70 1.22 -2.70
CA ASP A 140 -17.12 2.38 -2.01
C ASP A 140 -15.70 2.13 -1.45
N VAL A 141 -15.03 1.04 -1.86
CA VAL A 141 -13.69 0.69 -1.38
C VAL A 141 -12.67 1.79 -1.66
N PHE A 142 -12.72 2.40 -2.85
CA PHE A 142 -11.80 3.47 -3.22
C PHE A 142 -12.02 4.75 -2.40
N GLU A 143 -13.26 5.08 -2.06
CA GLU A 143 -13.55 6.18 -1.14
C GLU A 143 -13.02 5.89 0.27
N SER A 144 -13.16 4.64 0.72
CA SER A 144 -12.63 4.18 2.00
C SER A 144 -11.10 4.22 2.03
N LEU A 145 -10.44 3.82 0.93
CA LEU A 145 -8.99 3.92 0.75
C LEU A 145 -8.53 5.38 0.72
N ALA A 146 -9.25 6.27 0.03
CA ALA A 146 -8.92 7.70 0.02
C ALA A 146 -8.99 8.31 1.43
N LEU A 147 -10.06 8.02 2.20
CA LEU A 147 -10.18 8.47 3.58
C LEU A 147 -9.09 7.88 4.48
N PHE A 148 -8.70 6.64 4.21
CA PHE A 148 -7.62 5.97 4.92
C PHE A 148 -6.28 6.66 4.66
N PHE A 149 -5.90 6.83 3.39
CA PHE A 149 -4.67 7.50 3.00
C PHE A 149 -4.62 8.96 3.45
N GLU A 150 -5.72 9.69 3.42
CA GLU A 150 -5.78 11.07 3.94
C GLU A 150 -5.36 11.11 5.42
N LYS A 151 -5.85 10.17 6.23
CA LYS A 151 -5.53 10.10 7.66
C LYS A 151 -4.11 9.61 7.91
N THR A 152 -3.67 8.55 7.24
CA THR A 152 -2.34 7.97 7.48
C THR A 152 -1.23 8.88 6.96
N LEU A 153 -1.39 9.47 5.77
CA LEU A 153 -0.42 10.43 5.25
C LEU A 153 -0.28 11.64 6.18
N ASN A 154 -1.38 12.14 6.73
CA ASN A 154 -1.34 13.30 7.61
C ASN A 154 -0.78 12.99 9.01
N LYS A 155 -1.26 11.92 9.65
CA LYS A 155 -0.92 11.61 11.05
C LYS A 155 0.39 10.85 11.19
N GLU A 156 0.66 9.90 10.31
CA GLU A 156 1.81 9.01 10.43
C GLU A 156 2.98 9.48 9.57
N ALA A 157 2.71 9.91 8.33
CA ALA A 157 3.77 10.28 7.38
C ALA A 157 4.10 11.79 7.36
N GLY A 158 3.52 12.58 8.27
CA GLY A 158 3.82 14.01 8.42
C GLY A 158 3.42 14.90 7.23
N VAL A 159 2.54 14.43 6.34
CA VAL A 159 2.09 15.19 5.17
C VAL A 159 1.09 16.29 5.61
N PRO A 160 1.22 17.54 5.15
CA PRO A 160 0.27 18.60 5.50
C PRO A 160 -1.16 18.25 5.07
N GLY A 161 -2.16 18.51 5.92
CA GLY A 161 -3.55 18.11 5.68
C GLY A 161 -4.11 18.48 4.29
N PRO A 162 -3.90 19.70 3.78
CA PRO A 162 -4.33 20.08 2.44
C PRO A 162 -3.69 19.25 1.32
N ASP A 163 -2.42 18.86 1.48
CA ASP A 163 -1.70 18.00 0.52
C ASP A 163 -2.15 16.55 0.66
N ALA A 164 -2.33 16.06 1.90
CA ALA A 164 -2.81 14.71 2.18
C ALA A 164 -4.18 14.43 1.52
N LYS A 165 -5.10 15.40 1.57
CA LYS A 165 -6.43 15.28 0.95
C LYS A 165 -6.39 15.30 -0.58
N LYS A 166 -5.41 15.99 -1.18
CA LYS A 166 -5.21 15.97 -2.64
C LYS A 166 -4.58 14.65 -3.07
N LEU A 167 -3.50 14.27 -2.40
CA LEU A 167 -2.77 13.03 -2.63
C LEU A 167 -3.64 11.80 -2.48
N SER A 168 -4.48 11.74 -1.44
CA SER A 168 -5.36 10.59 -1.23
C SER A 168 -6.35 10.38 -2.38
N LYS A 169 -6.87 11.47 -2.96
CA LYS A 169 -7.72 11.41 -4.15
C LYS A 169 -6.95 10.96 -5.38
N LEU A 170 -5.74 11.48 -5.60
CA LEU A 170 -4.89 11.09 -6.73
C LEU A 170 -4.50 9.61 -6.63
N ILE A 171 -4.02 9.16 -5.47
CA ILE A 171 -3.69 7.76 -5.19
C ILE A 171 -4.91 6.87 -5.38
N SER A 172 -6.07 7.26 -4.87
CA SER A 172 -7.31 6.48 -5.03
C SER A 172 -7.74 6.37 -6.50
N LEU A 173 -7.60 7.45 -7.28
CA LEU A 173 -7.89 7.40 -8.72
C LEU A 173 -6.90 6.47 -9.43
N LYS A 174 -5.61 6.56 -9.09
CA LYS A 174 -4.58 5.68 -9.64
C LYS A 174 -4.78 4.22 -9.28
N LEU A 175 -5.16 3.93 -8.03
CA LEU A 175 -5.53 2.58 -7.61
C LEU A 175 -6.72 2.07 -8.42
N LYS A 176 -7.72 2.92 -8.66
CA LYS A 176 -8.87 2.59 -9.50
C LYS A 176 -8.42 2.24 -10.93
N GLU A 177 -7.59 3.07 -11.55
CA GLU A 177 -7.10 2.84 -12.91
C GLU A 177 -6.19 1.61 -13.02
N ALA A 178 -5.21 1.46 -12.12
CA ALA A 178 -4.21 0.40 -12.19
C ALA A 178 -4.74 -0.97 -11.73
N MET A 179 -5.71 -0.98 -10.81
CA MET A 179 -6.20 -2.22 -10.19
C MET A 179 -7.57 -2.68 -10.69
N MET A 180 -8.36 -1.84 -11.36
CA MET A 180 -9.64 -2.27 -11.98
C MET A 180 -9.47 -2.90 -13.38
N VAL A 181 -8.29 -2.81 -14.00
CA VAL A 181 -8.09 -3.45 -15.32
C VAL A 181 -8.16 -4.96 -15.14
N ASP A 182 -9.27 -5.51 -15.62
CA ASP A 182 -9.59 -6.87 -15.96
C ASP A 182 -8.64 -7.94 -15.41
N PHE A 183 -9.12 -8.64 -14.37
CA PHE A 183 -8.91 -10.09 -14.32
C PHE A 183 -9.87 -10.74 -15.31
N SER A 184 -9.81 -10.35 -16.58
CA SER A 184 -10.43 -11.12 -17.66
C SER A 184 -9.61 -12.39 -17.76
N SER A 185 -10.16 -13.47 -17.21
CA SER A 185 -10.05 -14.75 -17.89
C SER A 185 -10.91 -14.74 -19.14
#